data_AF-A0A3C0UH24-F1
#
_entry.id   AF-A0A3C0UH24-F1
#
_cell.length_a   1.000
_cell.length_b   1.000
_cell.length_c   1.000
_cell.angle_alpha   90.00
_cell.angle_beta   90.00
_cell.angle_gamma   90.00
#
_symmetry.space_group_name_H-M   'P 1'
#
loop_
_entity.id
_entity.type
_entity.pdbx_description
1 polymer ?
#
loop_
_entity_poly.entity_id
_entity_poly.type
_entity_poly.pdbx_seq_one_letter_code
_entity_poly.pdbx_strand_id
1 'polypeptide(L)'
;MADFTVAEVCTATKGLSRGGMEGARFQGVCTDTRTVQPGNLFIALTGERFDGHEFIRQAIEKGAAGVVISKQVVALPEGIAVIVVENTLKALQDLAQFHRRRFQIPVIAITGSNGKTTTKDLTAAILASKLRVLKTEANFNNEIGLPRTLLNMTSEHQVAVVEMGM
;
A
#
# COMPACT_ATOMS: atom_id res chain seq x y z
N MET A 1 -10.57 -2.93 -2.84
CA MET A 1 -9.18 -2.63 -2.42
C MET A 1 -8.53 -1.82 -3.53
N ALA A 2 -7.29 -1.36 -3.34
CA ALA A 2 -6.58 -0.67 -4.41
C ALA A 2 -6.45 -1.54 -5.68
N ASP A 3 -6.69 -0.93 -6.82
CA ASP A 3 -6.49 -1.51 -8.15
C ASP A 3 -5.68 -0.50 -8.96
N PHE A 4 -4.59 -0.96 -9.57
CA PHE A 4 -3.70 -0.10 -10.35
C PHE A 4 -3.30 -0.77 -11.66
N THR A 5 -3.19 0.02 -12.70
CA THR A 5 -2.42 -0.35 -13.90
C THR A 5 -0.92 -0.08 -13.68
N VAL A 6 -0.06 -0.69 -14.50
CA VAL A 6 1.38 -0.34 -14.53
C VAL A 6 1.59 1.17 -14.73
N ALA A 7 0.86 1.78 -15.65
CA ALA A 7 0.98 3.21 -15.95
C ALA A 7 0.62 4.11 -14.76
N GLU A 8 -0.40 3.75 -13.98
CA GLU A 8 -0.75 4.48 -12.76
C GLU A 8 0.32 4.34 -11.68
N VAL A 9 0.91 3.15 -11.52
CA VAL A 9 2.01 2.96 -10.57
C VAL A 9 3.22 3.79 -10.98
N CYS A 10 3.59 3.79 -12.26
CA CYS A 10 4.67 4.63 -12.79
C CYS A 10 4.37 6.13 -12.61
N THR A 11 3.13 6.55 -12.85
CA THR A 11 2.71 7.95 -12.67
C THR A 11 2.78 8.38 -11.20
N ALA A 12 2.27 7.54 -10.29
CA ALA A 12 2.26 7.83 -8.86
C ALA A 12 3.66 7.88 -8.28
N THR A 13 4.51 6.90 -8.63
CA THR A 13 5.81 6.71 -7.99
C THR A 13 6.98 7.34 -8.76
N LYS A 14 6.73 7.87 -9.96
CA LYS A 14 7.76 8.28 -10.94
C LYS A 14 8.73 7.16 -11.31
N GLY A 15 8.32 5.91 -11.10
CA GLY A 15 9.13 4.73 -11.39
C GLY A 15 9.12 4.36 -12.88
N LEU A 16 10.15 3.63 -13.29
CA LEU A 16 10.30 3.10 -14.65
C LEU A 16 9.91 1.62 -14.68
N SER A 17 8.94 1.27 -15.52
CA SER A 17 8.54 -0.13 -15.72
C SER A 17 9.51 -0.86 -16.64
N ARG A 18 9.86 -2.09 -16.27
CA ARG A 18 10.63 -3.05 -17.08
C ARG A 18 9.90 -4.39 -17.09
N GLY A 19 9.77 -4.99 -18.28
CA GLY A 19 9.06 -6.25 -18.44
C GLY A 19 7.57 -6.17 -18.08
N GLY A 20 6.93 -7.33 -17.95
CA GLY A 20 5.50 -7.47 -17.72
C GLY A 20 4.66 -7.42 -19.01
N MET A 21 3.41 -7.89 -18.92
CA MET A 21 2.46 -7.78 -20.02
C MET A 21 1.92 -6.35 -20.12
N GLU A 22 1.78 -5.86 -21.36
CA GLU A 22 1.12 -4.59 -21.64
C GLU A 22 -0.32 -4.63 -21.10
N GLY A 23 -0.68 -3.66 -20.25
CA GLY A 23 -2.00 -3.62 -19.60
C GLY A 23 -2.14 -4.44 -18.32
N ALA A 24 -1.05 -4.98 -17.75
CA ALA A 24 -1.10 -5.66 -16.45
C ALA A 24 -1.72 -4.78 -15.35
N ARG A 25 -2.51 -5.41 -14.48
CA ARG A 25 -3.19 -4.77 -13.34
C ARG A 25 -2.79 -5.44 -12.04
N PHE A 26 -2.75 -4.63 -10.99
CA PHE A 26 -2.42 -5.05 -9.64
C PHE A 26 -3.65 -4.91 -8.76
N GLN A 27 -4.14 -6.04 -8.26
CA GLN A 27 -5.29 -6.12 -7.37
C GLN A 27 -4.80 -6.13 -5.92
N GLY A 28 -4.46 -4.94 -5.42
CA GLY A 28 -3.91 -4.74 -4.10
C GLY A 28 -2.39 -4.55 -4.10
N VAL A 29 -1.91 -4.03 -2.98
CA VAL A 29 -0.50 -3.71 -2.74
C VAL A 29 -0.08 -4.39 -1.45
N CYS A 30 1.09 -4.99 -1.45
CA CYS A 30 1.61 -5.72 -0.31
C CYS A 30 3.10 -5.40 -0.09
N THR A 31 3.53 -5.39 1.17
CA THR A 31 4.94 -5.17 1.56
C THR A 31 5.51 -6.34 2.36
N ASP A 32 4.72 -7.40 2.59
CA ASP A 32 5.07 -8.55 3.41
C ASP A 32 4.68 -9.84 2.67
N THR A 33 5.66 -10.68 2.36
CA THR A 33 5.40 -11.92 1.61
C THR A 33 4.46 -12.88 2.33
N ARG A 34 4.25 -12.75 3.64
CA ARG A 34 3.28 -13.56 4.39
C ARG A 34 1.83 -13.25 4.03
N THR A 35 1.55 -12.06 3.51
CA THR A 35 0.18 -11.60 3.21
C THR A 35 -0.08 -11.38 1.72
N VAL A 36 0.92 -11.62 0.85
CA VAL A 36 0.77 -11.58 -0.61
C VAL A 36 -0.38 -12.47 -1.06
N GLN A 37 -1.24 -11.90 -1.91
CA GLN A 37 -2.29 -12.59 -2.65
C GLN A 37 -1.97 -12.58 -4.15
N PRO A 38 -2.51 -13.55 -4.92
CA PRO A 38 -2.42 -13.54 -6.38
C PRO A 38 -2.88 -12.19 -6.96
N GLY A 39 -2.08 -11.62 -7.87
CA GLY A 39 -2.37 -10.34 -8.50
C GLY A 39 -1.88 -9.10 -7.74
N ASN A 40 -1.32 -9.25 -6.53
CA ASN A 40 -0.77 -8.09 -5.79
C ASN A 40 0.47 -7.48 -6.47
N LEU A 41 0.66 -6.18 -6.24
CA LEU A 41 1.94 -5.51 -6.40
C LEU A 41 2.73 -5.62 -5.09
N PHE A 42 3.90 -6.25 -5.11
CA PHE A 42 4.78 -6.35 -3.96
C PHE A 42 5.80 -5.20 -3.93
N ILE A 43 5.86 -4.42 -2.84
CA ILE A 43 6.83 -3.33 -2.67
C ILE A 43 7.96 -3.81 -1.76
N ALA A 44 9.17 -3.91 -2.31
CA ALA A 44 10.36 -4.34 -1.60
C ALA A 44 10.90 -3.22 -0.69
N LEU A 45 10.33 -3.08 0.51
CA LEU A 45 10.79 -2.11 1.50
C LEU A 45 12.16 -2.50 2.07
N THR A 46 13.02 -1.51 2.29
CA THR A 46 14.31 -1.69 2.96
C THR A 46 14.30 -0.92 4.29
N GLY A 47 14.75 -1.57 5.36
CA GLY A 47 14.96 -0.97 6.68
C GLY A 47 16.35 -1.32 7.22
N GLU A 48 16.66 -0.91 8.45
CA GLU A 48 18.01 -1.08 9.03
C GLU A 48 18.47 -2.53 9.14
N ARG A 49 17.53 -3.47 9.37
CA ARG A 49 17.80 -4.90 9.59
C ARG A 49 17.07 -5.82 8.62
N PHE A 50 16.46 -5.26 7.58
CA PHE A 50 15.58 -6.00 6.68
C PHE A 50 15.69 -5.44 5.27
N ASP A 51 15.83 -6.32 4.28
CA ASP A 51 15.74 -5.94 2.87
C ASP A 51 14.68 -6.77 2.15
N GLY A 52 13.55 -6.14 1.82
CA GLY A 52 12.43 -6.75 1.09
C GLY A 52 12.82 -7.29 -0.28
N HIS A 53 13.94 -6.84 -0.85
CA HIS A 53 14.43 -7.34 -2.14
C HIS A 53 14.82 -8.83 -2.07
N GLU A 54 15.25 -9.31 -0.91
CA GLU A 54 15.59 -10.72 -0.69
C GLU A 54 14.37 -11.65 -0.82
N PHE A 55 13.17 -11.10 -0.65
CA PHE A 55 11.91 -11.84 -0.65
C PHE A 55 11.12 -11.74 -1.96
N ILE A 56 11.68 -11.08 -2.99
CA ILE A 56 11.00 -10.89 -4.28
C ILE A 56 10.60 -12.22 -4.92
N ARG A 57 11.49 -13.22 -4.93
CA ARG A 57 11.18 -14.55 -5.48
C ARG A 57 10.00 -15.19 -4.76
N GLN A 58 10.01 -15.14 -3.43
CA GLN A 58 8.92 -15.66 -2.61
C GLN A 58 7.60 -14.93 -2.87
N ALA A 59 7.64 -13.60 -3.08
CA ALA A 59 6.44 -12.84 -3.44
C ALA A 59 5.85 -13.30 -4.77
N ILE A 60 6.71 -13.51 -5.78
CA ILE A 60 6.31 -13.99 -7.11
C ILE A 60 5.74 -15.41 -7.04
N GLU A 61 6.39 -16.31 -6.30
CA GLU A 61 5.90 -17.68 -6.07
C GLU A 61 4.51 -17.71 -5.41
N LYS A 62 4.20 -16.71 -4.57
CA LYS A 62 2.88 -16.53 -3.96
C LYS A 62 1.87 -15.81 -4.86
N GLY A 63 2.25 -15.47 -6.09
CA GLY A 63 1.37 -14.90 -7.10
C GLY A 63 1.40 -13.38 -7.22
N ALA A 64 2.41 -12.69 -6.68
CA ALA A 64 2.60 -11.27 -6.98
C ALA A 64 2.75 -11.07 -8.50
N ALA A 65 1.93 -10.20 -9.08
CA ALA A 65 1.94 -9.92 -10.52
C ALA A 65 2.98 -8.85 -10.90
N GLY A 66 3.48 -8.11 -9.92
CA GLY A 66 4.55 -7.15 -10.11
C GLY A 66 5.30 -6.84 -8.83
N VAL A 67 6.46 -6.22 -9.00
CA VAL A 67 7.33 -5.81 -7.90
C VAL A 67 7.79 -4.37 -8.07
N VAL A 68 7.87 -3.63 -6.97
CA VAL A 68 8.50 -2.31 -6.89
C VAL A 68 9.83 -2.44 -6.16
N ILE A 69 10.91 -2.00 -6.79
CA ILE A 69 12.29 -2.19 -6.33
C ILE A 69 13.07 -0.89 -6.39
N SER A 70 14.05 -0.73 -5.50
CA SER A 70 15.04 0.37 -5.55
C SER A 70 16.45 -0.07 -5.94
N LYS A 71 16.68 -1.38 -6.01
CA LYS A 71 17.96 -1.97 -6.43
C LYS A 71 17.71 -2.92 -7.58
N GLN A 72 18.68 -3.04 -8.49
CA GLN A 72 18.58 -3.99 -9.59
C GLN A 72 18.55 -5.43 -9.05
N VAL A 73 17.53 -6.18 -9.44
CA VAL A 73 17.43 -7.62 -9.18
C VAL A 73 17.73 -8.40 -10.45
N VAL A 74 18.45 -9.50 -10.30
CA VAL A 74 18.87 -10.36 -11.42
C VAL A 74 17.87 -11.49 -11.60
N ALA A 75 17.51 -11.74 -12.87
CA ALA A 75 16.71 -12.89 -13.31
C ALA A 75 15.35 -13.02 -12.61
N LEU A 76 14.38 -12.20 -13.04
CA LEU A 76 12.97 -12.38 -12.71
C LEU A 76 12.28 -13.16 -13.84
N PRO A 77 11.26 -14.00 -13.53
CA PRO A 77 10.49 -14.70 -14.54
C PRO A 77 9.84 -13.73 -15.55
N GLU A 78 9.66 -14.20 -16.78
CA GLU A 78 8.88 -13.46 -17.78
C GLU A 78 7.44 -13.24 -17.29
N GLY A 79 6.83 -12.13 -17.72
CA GLY A 79 5.46 -11.77 -17.36
C GLY A 79 5.28 -11.00 -16.05
N ILE A 80 6.31 -10.89 -15.21
CA ILE A 80 6.28 -10.05 -13.99
C ILE A 80 6.63 -8.60 -14.35
N ALA A 81 5.77 -7.67 -13.96
CA ALA A 81 6.05 -6.25 -14.10
C ALA A 81 7.03 -5.79 -13.02
N VAL A 82 8.12 -5.11 -13.42
CA VAL A 82 9.14 -4.60 -12.51
C VAL A 82 9.15 -3.09 -12.56
N ILE A 83 8.80 -2.42 -11.47
CA ILE A 83 8.85 -0.96 -11.38
C ILE A 83 10.06 -0.55 -10.56
N VAL A 84 11.00 0.14 -11.20
CA VAL A 84 12.23 0.63 -10.57
C VAL A 84 11.99 2.06 -10.08
N VAL A 85 12.24 2.31 -8.81
CA VAL A 85 12.11 3.61 -8.14
C VAL A 85 13.38 3.94 -7.37
N GLU A 86 13.58 5.20 -6.99
CA GLU A 86 14.73 5.57 -6.15
C GLU A 86 14.56 5.10 -4.69
N ASN A 87 13.33 5.14 -4.18
CA ASN A 87 13.02 4.81 -2.79
C ASN A 87 11.66 4.09 -2.70
N THR A 88 11.66 2.84 -2.22
CA THR A 88 10.46 1.99 -2.15
C THR A 88 9.47 2.41 -1.06
N LEU A 89 9.94 2.99 0.05
CA LEU A 89 9.06 3.56 1.07
C LEU A 89 8.32 4.79 0.54
N LYS A 90 9.04 5.68 -0.14
CA LYS A 90 8.43 6.84 -0.80
C LYS A 90 7.42 6.41 -1.86
N ALA A 91 7.74 5.39 -2.66
CA ALA A 91 6.82 4.83 -3.64
C ALA A 91 5.53 4.27 -3.00
N LEU A 92 5.62 3.57 -1.86
CA LEU A 92 4.44 3.13 -1.11
C LEU A 92 3.56 4.31 -0.68
N GLN A 93 4.17 5.35 -0.12
CA GLN A 93 3.46 6.56 0.32
C GLN A 93 2.80 7.30 -0.84
N ASP A 94 3.52 7.45 -1.96
CA ASP A 94 3.02 8.12 -3.17
C ASP A 94 1.85 7.34 -3.79
N LEU A 95 1.94 6.00 -3.81
CA LEU A 95 0.86 5.16 -4.31
C LEU A 95 -0.39 5.23 -3.41
N ALA A 96 -0.20 5.25 -2.09
CA ALA A 96 -1.30 5.45 -1.14
C ALA A 96 -1.93 6.84 -1.28
N GLN A 97 -1.13 7.89 -1.48
CA GLN A 97 -1.62 9.24 -1.74
C GLN A 97 -2.42 9.30 -3.05
N PHE A 98 -1.89 8.69 -4.11
CA PHE A 98 -2.55 8.62 -5.41
C PHE A 98 -3.92 7.92 -5.29
N HIS A 99 -3.98 6.77 -4.60
CA HIS A 99 -5.23 6.07 -4.36
C HIS A 99 -6.20 6.88 -3.53
N ARG A 100 -5.75 7.48 -2.42
CA ARG A 100 -6.58 8.33 -1.57
C ARG A 100 -7.23 9.46 -2.35
N ARG A 101 -6.51 10.10 -3.29
CA ARG A 101 -7.04 11.21 -4.11
C ARG A 101 -8.17 10.81 -5.05
N ARG A 102 -8.40 9.51 -5.29
CA ARG A 102 -9.54 9.00 -6.06
C ARG A 102 -10.88 9.12 -5.31
N PHE A 103 -10.87 9.42 -4.01
CA PHE A 103 -12.07 9.45 -3.16
C PHE A 103 -12.37 10.85 -2.64
N GLN A 104 -13.64 11.24 -2.67
CA GLN A 104 -14.14 12.51 -2.11
C GLN A 104 -14.91 12.28 -0.80
N ILE A 105 -14.40 11.41 0.06
CA ILE A 105 -14.99 11.12 1.38
C ILE A 105 -14.25 11.89 2.50
N PRO A 106 -14.94 12.22 3.60
CA PRO A 106 -14.29 12.80 4.78
C PRO A 106 -13.21 11.86 5.34
N VAL A 107 -12.11 12.46 5.81
CA VAL A 107 -11.04 11.77 6.54
C VAL A 107 -10.82 12.48 7.85
N ILE A 108 -10.83 11.73 8.93
CA ILE A 108 -10.51 12.17 10.26
C ILE A 108 -9.14 11.59 10.60
N ALA A 109 -8.16 12.45 10.84
CA ALA A 109 -6.82 12.05 11.28
C ALA A 109 -6.66 12.33 12.77
N ILE A 110 -6.30 11.30 13.54
CA ILE A 110 -6.13 11.37 14.99
C ILE A 110 -4.66 11.16 15.33
N THR A 111 -4.10 12.13 16.04
CA THR A 111 -2.72 12.11 16.55
C THR A 111 -2.68 12.59 18.00
N GLY A 112 -1.48 12.65 18.59
CA GLY A 112 -1.24 13.08 19.96
C GLY A 112 -0.37 12.10 20.74
N SER A 113 0.13 12.50 21.90
CA SER A 113 1.01 11.65 22.72
C SER A 113 0.26 10.45 23.29
N ASN A 114 -0.97 10.66 23.79
CA ASN A 114 -1.78 9.65 24.47
C ASN A 114 -3.21 9.61 23.92
N GLY A 115 -3.90 8.48 24.11
CA GLY A 115 -5.34 8.33 23.81
C GLY A 115 -5.69 8.16 22.33
N LYS A 116 -4.73 8.21 21.40
CA LYS A 116 -4.95 8.08 19.94
C LYS A 116 -5.84 6.90 19.57
N THR A 117 -5.46 5.69 20.00
CA THR A 117 -6.17 4.46 19.64
C THR A 117 -7.58 4.42 20.21
N THR A 118 -7.75 4.78 21.49
CA THR A 118 -9.07 4.88 22.12
C THR A 118 -9.97 5.88 21.40
N THR A 119 -9.47 7.08 21.11
CA THR A 119 -10.23 8.10 20.38
C THR A 119 -10.59 7.62 18.99
N LYS A 120 -9.63 7.03 18.24
CA LYS A 120 -9.87 6.48 16.90
C LYS A 120 -10.92 5.37 16.92
N ASP A 121 -10.87 4.45 17.86
CA ASP A 121 -11.83 3.35 17.94
C ASP A 121 -13.22 3.82 18.35
N LEU A 122 -13.34 4.75 19.29
CA LEU A 122 -14.63 5.34 19.67
C LEU A 122 -15.22 6.17 18.52
N THR A 123 -14.42 7.02 17.86
CA THR A 123 -14.87 7.79 16.69
C THR A 123 -15.34 6.86 15.56
N ALA A 124 -14.56 5.81 15.25
CA ALA A 124 -14.94 4.85 14.22
C ALA A 124 -16.22 4.08 14.59
N ALA A 125 -16.39 3.66 15.85
CA ALA A 125 -17.58 2.96 16.32
C ALA A 125 -18.85 3.81 16.23
N ILE A 126 -18.77 5.09 16.62
CA ILE A 126 -19.89 6.02 16.51
C ILE A 126 -20.28 6.23 15.04
N LEU A 127 -19.31 6.48 14.16
CA LEU A 127 -19.57 6.67 12.73
C LEU A 127 -20.12 5.40 12.06
N ALA A 128 -19.64 4.23 12.48
CA ALA A 128 -20.07 2.92 11.96
C ALA A 128 -21.55 2.62 12.25
N SER A 129 -22.21 3.35 13.16
CA SER A 129 -23.66 3.25 13.37
C SER A 129 -24.48 3.66 12.14
N LYS A 130 -23.92 4.43 11.22
CA LYS A 130 -24.62 4.95 10.02
C LYS A 130 -23.82 4.89 8.73
N LEU A 131 -22.49 4.83 8.79
CA LEU A 131 -21.60 4.93 7.65
C LEU A 131 -20.70 3.70 7.53
N ARG A 132 -20.29 3.36 6.31
CA ARG A 132 -19.19 2.40 6.11
C ARG A 132 -17.85 3.08 6.40
N VAL A 133 -17.16 2.63 7.45
CA VAL A 133 -15.94 3.29 7.99
C VAL A 133 -14.70 2.49 7.62
N LEU A 134 -13.72 3.16 7.00
CA LEU A 134 -12.33 2.68 6.97
C LEU A 134 -11.65 3.17 8.24
N LYS A 135 -10.92 2.32 8.97
CA LYS A 135 -10.14 2.76 10.13
C LYS A 135 -8.73 2.17 10.15
N THR A 136 -7.79 2.85 10.80
CA THR A 136 -6.49 2.24 11.11
C THR A 136 -6.68 1.01 11.99
N GLU A 137 -6.12 -0.11 11.54
CA GLU A 137 -6.08 -1.37 12.27
C GLU A 137 -4.81 -1.49 13.10
N ALA A 138 -4.90 -2.18 14.24
CA ALA A 138 -3.79 -2.42 15.15
C ALA A 138 -2.99 -1.12 15.44
N ASN A 139 -1.67 -1.19 15.34
CA ASN A 139 -0.73 -0.07 15.50
C ASN A 139 -0.16 0.38 14.15
N PHE A 140 -0.92 0.25 13.05
CA PHE A 140 -0.49 0.67 11.71
C PHE A 140 -0.59 2.19 11.51
N ASN A 141 0.07 2.94 12.39
CA ASN A 141 0.00 4.40 12.49
C ASN A 141 1.30 5.11 12.06
N ASN A 142 2.30 4.37 11.59
CA ASN A 142 3.58 4.89 11.13
C ASN A 142 3.63 5.09 9.61
N GLU A 143 4.82 5.43 9.10
CA GLU A 143 5.08 5.72 7.68
C GLU A 143 4.80 4.55 6.70
N ILE A 144 4.65 3.32 7.20
CA ILE A 144 4.30 2.13 6.40
C ILE A 144 2.83 1.74 6.63
N GLY A 145 2.40 1.78 7.89
CA GLY A 145 1.06 1.36 8.30
C GLY A 145 -0.06 2.28 7.81
N LEU A 146 0.16 3.59 7.82
CA LEU A 146 -0.83 4.54 7.32
C LEU A 146 -1.08 4.36 5.81
N PRO A 147 -0.04 4.29 4.93
CA PRO A 147 -0.23 3.93 3.53
C PRO A 147 -1.00 2.63 3.33
N ARG A 148 -0.68 1.58 4.09
CA ARG A 148 -1.41 0.30 4.05
C ARG A 148 -2.90 0.48 4.34
N THR A 149 -3.24 1.27 5.37
CA THR A 149 -4.63 1.57 5.70
C THR A 149 -5.33 2.27 4.53
N LEU A 150 -4.70 3.30 3.95
CA LEU A 150 -5.29 4.05 2.83
C LEU A 150 -5.47 3.19 1.56
N LEU A 151 -4.55 2.27 1.28
CA LEU A 151 -4.63 1.35 0.13
C LEU A 151 -5.79 0.34 0.25
N ASN A 152 -6.33 0.14 1.46
CA ASN A 152 -7.54 -0.66 1.67
C ASN A 152 -8.85 0.11 1.42
N MET A 153 -8.79 1.42 1.15
CA MET A 153 -9.98 2.21 0.81
C MET A 153 -10.65 1.69 -0.47
N THR A 154 -11.99 1.71 -0.45
CA THR A 154 -12.87 1.23 -1.54
C THR A 154 -14.01 2.23 -1.74
N SER A 155 -14.73 2.11 -2.86
CA SER A 155 -15.90 2.95 -3.15
C SER A 155 -17.06 2.77 -2.18
N GLU A 156 -17.05 1.70 -1.38
CA GLU A 156 -18.06 1.46 -0.35
C GLU A 156 -17.85 2.33 0.88
N HIS A 157 -16.61 2.73 1.16
CA HIS A 157 -16.32 3.53 2.34
C HIS A 157 -16.89 4.94 2.18
N GLN A 158 -17.51 5.43 3.25
CA GLN A 158 -18.14 6.76 3.30
C GLN A 158 -17.38 7.72 4.21
N VAL A 159 -16.50 7.21 5.07
CA VAL A 159 -15.59 8.00 5.93
C VAL A 159 -14.36 7.17 6.26
N ALA A 160 -13.22 7.82 6.45
CA ALA A 160 -12.00 7.20 6.96
C ALA A 160 -11.56 7.82 8.30
N VAL A 161 -11.18 7.00 9.26
CA VAL A 161 -10.66 7.41 10.57
C VAL A 161 -9.25 6.83 10.73
N VAL A 162 -8.24 7.65 10.49
CA VAL A 162 -6.84 7.21 10.49
C VAL A 162 -6.12 7.67 11.74
N GLU A 163 -5.31 6.79 12.30
CA GLU A 163 -4.40 7.09 13.42
C GLU A 163 -3.00 7.40 12.87
N MET A 164 -2.39 8.46 13.38
CA MET A 164 -1.04 8.88 13.01
C MET A 164 -0.15 8.95 14.26
N GLY A 165 0.89 8.12 14.28
CA GLY A 165 2.00 8.22 15.21
C GLY A 165 2.92 9.38 14.85
N MET A 166 3.57 9.94 15.87
CA MET A 166 4.76 10.79 15.71
C MET A 166 6.01 9.93 15.83
#